data_AF-A0A9D1TCZ6-F1
#
_entry.id   AF-A0A9D1TCZ6-F1
#
_cell.length_a   1.000
_cell.length_b   1.000
_cell.length_c   1.000
_cell.angle_alpha   90.00
_cell.angle_beta   90.00
_cell.angle_gamma   90.00
#
_symmetry.space_group_name_H-M   'P 1'
#
loop_
_entity.id
_entity.type
_entity.pdbx_description
1 polymer ?
#
loop_
_entity_poly.entity_id
_entity_poly.type
_entity_poly.pdbx_seq_one_letter_code
_entity_poly.pdbx_strand_id
1 'polypeptide(L)'
;MELNLSAEQRKRLAAFLESDEDCERLPGNEFVADLYEAQPPLTLNLFVDGEKVELLAAAQLLYDPELDAYYMGDPVEDTNAVVRALLRAMEGD
;
A
#
# COMPACT_ATOMS: atom_id res chain seq x y z
N MET A 1 8.35 -2.13 9.51
CA MET A 1 7.74 -3.32 10.13
C MET A 1 7.56 -4.38 9.07
N GLU A 2 8.10 -5.58 9.27
CA GLU A 2 8.01 -6.65 8.26
C GLU A 2 6.57 -7.18 8.11
N LEU A 3 6.10 -7.29 6.87
CA LEU A 3 4.80 -7.87 6.54
C LEU A 3 4.94 -9.38 6.35
N ASN A 4 4.18 -10.15 7.12
CA ASN A 4 4.18 -11.61 7.02
C ASN A 4 3.37 -12.08 5.80
N LEU A 5 4.03 -12.09 4.63
CA LEU A 5 3.46 -12.53 3.36
C LEU A 5 4.11 -13.84 2.92
N SER A 6 3.34 -14.72 2.27
CA SER A 6 3.87 -15.89 1.57
C SER A 6 4.69 -15.49 0.33
N ALA A 7 5.51 -16.41 -0.19
CA ALA A 7 6.29 -16.16 -1.41
C ALA A 7 5.41 -15.79 -2.61
N GLU A 8 4.23 -16.41 -2.74
CA GLU A 8 3.27 -16.09 -3.80
C GLU A 8 2.68 -14.68 -3.62
N GLN A 9 2.31 -14.31 -2.39
CA GLN A 9 1.82 -12.96 -2.09
C GLN A 9 2.89 -11.89 -2.34
N ARG A 10 4.16 -12.15 -2.00
CA ARG A 10 5.27 -11.23 -2.32
C ARG A 10 5.46 -11.03 -3.81
N LYS A 11 5.38 -12.12 -4.59
CA LYS A 11 5.47 -12.04 -6.05
C LYS A 11 4.33 -11.23 -6.66
N ARG A 12 3.10 -11.43 -6.17
CA ARG A 12 1.92 -10.65 -6.59
C ARG A 12 2.06 -9.19 -6.21
N LEU A 13 2.56 -8.90 -5.01
CA LEU A 13 2.78 -7.52 -4.56
C LEU A 13 3.80 -6.81 -5.44
N ALA A 14 4.92 -7.45 -5.73
CA ALA A 14 5.93 -6.88 -6.62
C ALA A 14 5.37 -6.61 -8.03
N ALA A 15 4.50 -7.48 -8.54
CA ALA A 15 3.85 -7.25 -9.83
C ALA A 15 2.85 -6.07 -9.77
N PHE A 16 2.02 -6.02 -8.73
CA PHE A 16 1.06 -4.95 -8.48
C PHE A 16 1.75 -3.59 -8.40
N LEU A 17 2.78 -3.46 -7.55
CA LEU A 17 3.52 -2.21 -7.34
C LEU A 17 4.22 -1.67 -8.60
N GLU A 18 4.53 -2.52 -9.57
CA GLU A 18 5.18 -2.12 -10.83
C GLU A 18 4.16 -1.88 -11.95
N SER A 19 2.89 -2.29 -11.79
CA SER A 19 1.85 -2.20 -12.83
C SER A 19 0.76 -1.19 -12.55
N ASP A 20 0.49 -0.91 -11.28
CA ASP A 20 -0.60 -0.05 -10.84
C ASP A 20 -0.20 1.43 -10.96
N GLU A 21 -1.12 2.27 -11.46
CA GLU A 21 -0.83 3.70 -11.70
C GLU A 21 -0.77 4.53 -10.43
N ASP A 22 -1.39 4.04 -9.35
CA ASP A 22 -1.39 4.66 -8.02
C ASP A 22 -0.20 4.18 -7.17
N CYS A 23 0.74 3.45 -7.80
CA CYS A 23 2.00 3.03 -7.20
C CYS A 23 3.18 3.80 -7.81
N GLU A 24 3.97 4.45 -6.97
CA GLU A 24 5.21 5.14 -7.35
C GLU A 24 6.43 4.39 -6.80
N ARG A 25 7.36 4.03 -7.68
CA ARG A 25 8.67 3.50 -7.27
C ARG A 25 9.63 4.62 -6.91
N LEU A 26 10.14 4.57 -5.69
CA LEU A 26 11.17 5.46 -5.18
C LEU A 26 12.57 4.83 -5.26
N PRO A 27 13.65 5.65 -5.19
CA PRO A 27 15.01 5.13 -5.07
C PRO A 27 15.17 4.20 -3.85
N GLY A 28 16.02 3.17 -3.98
CA GLY A 28 16.35 2.29 -2.84
C GLY A 28 15.35 1.15 -2.60
N ASN A 29 14.57 0.75 -3.61
CA ASN A 29 13.53 -0.29 -3.50
C ASN A 29 12.36 0.09 -2.58
N GLU A 30 12.12 1.38 -2.45
CA GLU A 30 10.95 1.91 -1.78
C GLU A 30 9.81 2.13 -2.80
N PHE A 31 8.58 2.02 -2.32
CA PHE A 31 7.37 2.22 -3.09
C PHE A 31 6.36 2.99 -2.25
N VAL A 32 5.71 3.98 -2.86
CA VAL A 32 4.49 4.57 -2.35
C VAL A 32 3.33 3.90 -3.08
N ALA A 33 2.30 3.47 -2.36
CA ALA A 33 1.10 2.88 -2.93
C ALA A 33 -0.14 3.50 -2.30
N ASP A 34 -0.92 4.20 -3.12
CA ASP A 34 -2.21 4.77 -2.73
C ASP A 34 -3.32 3.77 -3.07
N LEU A 35 -3.90 3.18 -2.04
CA LEU A 35 -4.97 2.21 -2.13
C LEU A 35 -6.33 2.92 -1.99
N TYR A 36 -6.78 3.60 -3.05
CA TYR A 36 -8.04 4.35 -3.03
C TYR A 36 -9.28 3.47 -2.80
N GLU A 37 -9.26 2.24 -3.30
CA GLU A 37 -10.36 1.28 -3.15
C GLU A 37 -10.37 0.56 -1.78
N ALA A 38 -9.36 0.79 -0.93
CA ALA A 38 -9.36 0.27 0.42
C ALA A 38 -10.47 0.92 1.28
N GLN A 39 -10.91 0.21 2.32
CA GLN A 39 -11.95 0.68 3.24
C GLN A 39 -11.41 0.63 4.68
N PRO A 40 -10.91 1.76 5.24
CA PRO A 40 -10.77 3.09 4.60
C PRO A 40 -9.64 3.16 3.55
N PRO A 41 -9.62 4.17 2.65
CA PRO A 41 -8.52 4.39 1.73
C PRO A 41 -7.20 4.63 2.46
N LEU A 42 -6.09 4.13 1.92
CA LEU A 42 -4.78 4.16 2.58
C LEU A 42 -3.69 4.63 1.63
N THR A 43 -2.70 5.34 2.16
CA THR A 43 -1.40 5.52 1.51
C THR A 43 -0.35 4.76 2.29
N LEU A 44 0.50 4.02 1.58
CA LEU A 44 1.51 3.12 2.15
C LEU A 44 2.89 3.49 1.63
N ASN A 45 3.89 3.51 2.52
CA ASN A 45 5.29 3.47 2.13
C ASN A 45 5.85 2.08 2.45
N LEU A 46 6.39 1.41 1.44
CA LEU A 46 6.85 0.03 1.48
C LEU A 46 8.30 -0.05 1.01
N PHE A 47 9.10 -0.88 1.68
CA PHE A 47 10.37 -1.36 1.14
C PHE A 47 10.21 -2.81 0.67
N VAL A 48 10.70 -3.13 -0.53
CA VAL A 48 10.55 -4.47 -1.15
C VAL A 48 11.86 -4.96 -1.75
N ASP A 49 12.45 -6.04 -1.24
CA ASP A 49 13.71 -6.60 -1.77
C ASP A 49 13.61 -8.06 -2.27
N GLY A 50 12.43 -8.46 -2.72
CA GLY A 50 12.16 -9.80 -3.26
C GLY A 50 12.00 -10.89 -2.19
N GLU A 51 12.77 -10.83 -1.10
CA GLU A 51 12.64 -11.77 0.02
C GLU A 51 11.78 -11.22 1.16
N LYS A 52 11.91 -9.92 1.45
CA LYS A 52 11.12 -9.23 2.47
C LYS A 52 10.32 -8.06 1.91
N VAL A 53 9.26 -7.76 2.64
CA VAL A 53 8.41 -6.58 2.44
C VAL A 53 8.29 -5.91 3.80
N GLU A 54 8.68 -4.65 3.88
CA GLU A 54 8.56 -3.86 5.11
C GLU A 54 7.61 -2.70 4.89
N LEU A 55 6.64 -2.55 5.80
CA LEU A 55 5.85 -1.34 5.94
C LEU A 55 6.67 -0.28 6.67
N LEU A 56 7.06 0.78 5.97
CA LEU A 56 7.78 1.92 6.52
C LEU A 56 6.81 2.92 7.16
N ALA A 57 5.69 3.20 6.50
CA ALA A 57 4.63 4.05 7.02
C ALA A 57 3.28 3.67 6.39
N ALA A 58 2.19 3.96 7.10
CA ALA A 58 0.83 3.91 6.58
C ALA A 58 0.00 5.05 7.17
N ALA A 59 -0.87 5.65 6.36
CA ALA A 59 -1.84 6.63 6.82
C ALA A 59 -3.16 6.47 6.07
N GLN A 60 -4.24 6.98 6.65
CA GLN A 60 -5.51 7.07 5.94
C GLN A 60 -5.42 8.12 4.83
N LEU A 61 -6.16 7.90 3.75
CA LEU A 61 -6.48 8.93 2.77
C LEU A 61 -7.93 9.35 2.99
N LEU A 62 -8.13 10.66 3.15
CA LEU A 62 -9.42 11.28 3.40
C LEU A 62 -9.81 12.09 2.18
N TYR A 63 -11.00 11.83 1.63
CA TYR A 63 -11.51 12.57 0.48
C TYR A 63 -12.21 13.86 0.93
N ASP A 64 -11.81 14.99 0.34
CA ASP A 64 -12.50 16.26 0.46
C ASP A 64 -13.35 16.50 -0.80
N PRO A 65 -14.69 16.46 -0.70
CA PRO A 65 -15.56 16.66 -1.85
C PRO A 65 -15.61 18.11 -2.35
N GLU A 66 -15.22 19.10 -1.54
CA GLU A 66 -15.18 20.50 -1.99
C GLU A 66 -13.94 20.75 -2.86
N LEU A 67 -12.83 20.08 -2.53
CA LEU A 67 -11.57 20.18 -3.27
C LEU A 67 -11.42 19.13 -4.36
N ASP A 68 -12.30 18.13 -4.39
CA ASP A 68 -12.22 16.96 -5.28
C ASP A 68 -10.83 16.28 -5.19
N ALA A 69 -10.34 16.11 -3.97
CA ALA A 69 -8.97 15.65 -3.72
C ALA A 69 -8.86 14.83 -2.43
N TYR A 70 -7.86 13.94 -2.39
CA TYR A 70 -7.49 13.22 -1.18
C TYR A 70 -6.39 13.97 -0.40
N TYR A 71 -6.44 13.85 0.92
CA TYR A 71 -5.39 14.32 1.83
C TYR A 71 -5.04 13.25 2.85
N MET A 72 -3.82 13.33 3.39
CA MET A 72 -3.34 12.39 4.39
C MET A 72 -4.03 12.64 5.73
N GLY A 73 -4.67 11.60 6.27
CA GLY A 73 -5.30 11.58 7.58
C GLY A 73 -4.38 10.99 8.65
N ASP A 74 -4.98 10.29 9.61
CA ASP A 74 -4.25 9.73 10.75
C ASP A 74 -3.33 8.57 10.34
N PRO A 75 -2.18 8.39 11.02
CA PRO A 75 -1.33 7.22 10.87
C PRO A 75 -2.10 5.92 11.17
N VAL A 76 -1.78 4.87 10.43
CA VAL A 76 -2.36 3.52 10.63
C VAL A 76 -1.30 2.60 11.20
N GLU A 77 -1.52 2.17 12.46
CA GLU A 77 -0.61 1.27 13.16
C GLU A 77 -1.02 -0.21 13.09
N ASP A 78 -2.27 -0.51 12.68
CA ASP A 78 -2.74 -1.90 12.53
C ASP A 78 -2.21 -2.54 11.24
N THR A 79 -1.09 -3.25 11.38
CA THR A 79 -0.45 -4.03 10.31
C THR A 79 -1.40 -5.02 9.65
N ASN A 80 -2.30 -5.65 10.41
CA ASN A 80 -3.18 -6.65 9.85
C ASN A 80 -4.24 -5.99 8.96
N ALA A 81 -4.67 -4.76 9.30
CA ALA A 81 -5.53 -3.98 8.41
C ALA A 81 -4.81 -3.63 7.10
N VAL A 82 -3.56 -3.19 7.17
CA VAL A 82 -2.73 -2.90 5.99
C VAL A 82 -2.54 -4.13 5.11
N VAL A 83 -2.19 -5.27 5.70
CA VAL A 83 -2.03 -6.54 4.95
C VAL A 83 -3.34 -6.93 4.28
N ARG A 84 -4.48 -6.82 4.96
CA ARG A 84 -5.79 -7.11 4.35
C ARG A 84 -6.11 -6.16 3.18
N ALA A 85 -5.79 -4.88 3.31
CA ALA A 85 -6.01 -3.90 2.24
C ALA A 85 -5.13 -4.23 1.02
N LEU A 86 -3.84 -4.48 1.21
CA LEU A 86 -2.92 -4.89 0.15
C LEU A 86 -3.38 -6.18 -0.56
N LEU A 87 -3.80 -7.19 0.21
CA LEU A 87 -4.27 -8.45 -0.38
C LEU A 87 -5.49 -8.24 -1.28
N ARG A 88 -6.42 -7.38 -0.87
CA ARG A 88 -7.59 -7.04 -1.69
C ARG A 88 -7.22 -6.27 -2.94
N ALA A 89 -6.34 -5.26 -2.82
CA ALA A 89 -5.87 -4.49 -3.97
C ALA A 89 -5.22 -5.38 -5.03
N MET A 90 -4.46 -6.39 -4.60
CA MET A 90 -3.81 -7.36 -5.50
C MET A 90 -4.76 -8.40 -6.13
N GLU A 91 -5.97 -8.59 -5.58
CA GLU A 91 -6.93 -9.54 -6.14
C GLU A 91 -7.59 -8.98 -7.42
N GLY A 92 -7.63 -7.64 -7.56
CA GLY A 92 -8.39 -6.95 -8.61
C GLY A 92 -9.90 -7.16 -8.43
N ASP A 93 -10.70 -6.19 -8.85
CA ASP A 93 -12.13 -6.45 -9.15
C ASP A 93 -12.28 -7.13 -10.52
#